data_AF-A0A814DVI2-F1
#
_entry.id   AF-A0A814DVI2-F1
#
_cell.length_a   1.000
_cell.length_b   1.000
_cell.length_c   1.000
_cell.angle_alpha   90.00
_cell.angle_beta   90.00
_cell.angle_gamma   90.00
#
_symmetry.space_group_name_H-M   'P 1'
#
loop_
_entity.id
_entity.type
_entity.pdbx_description
1 polymer ?
#
loop_
_entity_poly.entity_id
_entity_poly.type
_entity_poly.pdbx_seq_one_letter_code
_entity_poly.pdbx_strand_id
1 'polypeptide(L)'
;MDLLDIAQKFRAGKHHSAHNDDVFIDRLNHRYTVTAILVFAGIVTTQQYFGSPISCWFTGSYEKYANDICWIMNTYYVPMNDDIPHSETRRYEKMLKYYQWSPFILMFMALCFYFPRMLWRTLNNKSGLDIENLVGAAMDQEKAEKYEEKQKTIEYIVGSIRHYVENRYNSRLTPLSAQHNLTHGKKQPENLLKKFGRIIFFWTSRRLSCYLVVLFTVVKLLYFTNSVIQIFLLNAFLGNDYHLFGFEVLNKFVRGQDWGESKRFPRVTLCDFHIREIGIVHRYTVQCVLPINLFNEKIFLALWFWILLLAAFNIGDLLAWLSRVIRADSRTYYVRKKLAMTRSTTDGDKSDNDKIIANEFVQNYLQEDGCFALRLIARNGQDLIVGDIVRELYNGFKKKYIESRTDTDHLLPEQQNLFPTSRPIMVTSTTTTIENNFGKHPEERERFKT
;
A
#
# COMPACT_ATOMS: atom_id res chain seq x y z
N MET A 1 18.14 28.93 24.01
CA MET A 1 17.15 28.21 23.18
C MET A 1 16.29 27.43 24.14
N ASP A 2 15.10 27.95 24.47
CA ASP A 2 14.27 27.41 25.54
C ASP A 2 13.66 26.07 25.16
N LEU A 3 13.70 25.11 26.09
CA LEU A 3 13.02 23.82 26.01
C LEU A 3 11.52 23.97 25.71
N LEU A 4 10.92 25.09 26.10
CA LEU A 4 9.53 25.43 25.79
C LEU A 4 9.32 25.80 24.31
N ASP A 5 10.28 26.45 23.66
CA ASP A 5 10.22 26.77 22.24
C ASP A 5 10.45 25.52 21.37
N ILE A 6 11.30 24.59 21.84
CA ILE A 6 11.46 23.26 21.23
C ILE A 6 10.20 22.42 21.44
N ALA A 7 9.61 22.42 22.63
CA ALA A 7 8.35 21.71 22.92
C ALA A 7 7.17 22.29 22.14
N GLN A 8 7.11 23.62 21.97
CA GLN A 8 6.11 24.29 21.13
C GLN A 8 6.34 24.03 19.64
N LYS A 9 7.59 24.00 19.15
CA LYS A 9 7.91 23.55 17.77
C LYS A 9 7.58 22.08 17.54
N PHE A 10 7.77 21.21 18.55
CA PHE A 10 7.31 19.82 18.50
C PHE A 10 5.77 19.71 18.53
N ARG A 11 5.08 20.60 19.26
CA ARG A 11 3.60 20.62 19.35
C ARG A 11 2.95 21.26 18.13
N ALA A 12 3.58 22.27 17.53
CA ALA A 12 3.21 22.88 16.24
C ALA A 12 3.56 21.98 15.05
N GLY A 13 4.67 21.23 15.14
CA GLY A 13 5.00 20.13 14.21
C GLY A 13 4.02 18.95 14.30
N LYS A 14 3.25 18.85 15.39
CA LYS A 14 2.13 17.91 15.55
C LYS A 14 0.87 18.35 14.81
N HIS A 15 0.81 19.61 14.36
CA HIS A 15 -0.25 20.18 13.53
C HIS A 15 0.03 20.06 12.03
N HIS A 16 1.20 19.54 11.63
CA HIS A 16 1.31 18.89 10.33
C HIS A 16 0.51 17.61 10.44
N SER A 17 -0.73 17.66 9.93
CA SER A 17 -1.67 16.55 9.80
C SER A 17 -0.87 15.28 9.51
N ALA A 18 -1.03 14.22 10.32
CA ALA A 18 -0.42 12.95 10.01
C ALA A 18 -0.94 12.55 8.62
N HIS A 19 -0.08 12.69 7.60
CA HIS A 19 -0.43 12.58 6.20
C HIS A 19 -0.89 11.14 5.96
N ASN A 20 -2.20 10.95 6.02
CA ASN A 20 -2.88 9.65 6.08
C ASN A 20 -3.52 9.37 4.72
N ASP A 21 -2.78 9.52 3.63
CA ASP A 21 -3.18 9.05 2.31
C ASP A 21 -3.05 7.52 2.16
N ASP A 22 -2.65 6.82 3.23
CA ASP A 22 -2.32 5.40 3.26
C ASP A 22 -3.27 4.57 4.14
N VAL A 23 -3.41 3.28 3.80
CA VAL A 23 -4.24 2.33 4.57
C VAL A 23 -3.51 1.91 5.86
N PHE A 24 -4.25 1.46 6.87
CA PHE A 24 -3.68 0.98 8.13
C PHE A 24 -2.55 -0.06 7.96
N ILE A 25 -2.71 -1.02 7.05
CA ILE A 25 -1.69 -2.03 6.76
C ILE A 25 -0.42 -1.40 6.16
N ASP A 26 -0.54 -0.37 5.31
CA ASP A 26 0.63 0.35 4.78
C ASP A 26 1.39 1.04 5.92
N ARG A 27 0.67 1.68 6.85
CA ARG A 27 1.26 2.32 8.04
C ARG A 27 1.97 1.29 8.92
N LEU A 28 1.44 0.07 9.02
CA LEU A 28 2.09 -1.04 9.74
C LEU A 28 3.49 -1.33 9.18
N ASN A 29 3.65 -1.29 7.85
CA ASN A 29 4.94 -1.49 7.20
C ASN A 29 5.87 -0.29 7.36
N HIS A 30 5.55 0.86 6.76
CA HIS A 30 6.55 1.93 6.62
C HIS A 30 6.72 2.80 7.86
N ARG A 31 5.76 2.78 8.81
CA ARG A 31 5.82 3.61 10.03
C ARG A 31 6.14 2.77 11.25
N TYR A 32 5.27 1.81 11.58
CA TYR A 32 5.42 1.03 12.82
C TYR A 32 6.60 0.07 12.74
N THR A 33 6.72 -0.72 11.66
CA THR A 33 7.83 -1.66 11.49
C THR A 33 9.17 -0.95 11.37
N VAL A 34 9.25 0.13 10.59
CA VAL A 34 10.47 0.96 10.48
C VAL A 34 10.87 1.52 11.84
N THR A 35 9.92 2.10 12.59
CA THR A 35 10.22 2.64 13.93
C THR A 35 10.71 1.54 14.88
N ALA A 36 10.05 0.38 14.90
CA ALA A 36 10.47 -0.75 15.74
C ALA A 36 11.87 -1.25 15.38
N ILE A 37 12.19 -1.40 14.09
CA ILE A 37 13.51 -1.82 13.63
C ILE A 37 14.58 -0.77 13.99
N LEU A 38 14.29 0.53 13.84
CA LEU A 38 15.23 1.58 14.23
C LEU A 38 15.49 1.60 15.75
N VAL A 39 14.47 1.33 16.58
CA VAL A 39 14.64 1.16 18.02
C VAL A 39 15.53 -0.04 18.32
N PHE A 40 15.30 -1.19 17.68
CA PHE A 40 16.17 -2.36 17.85
C PHE A 40 17.61 -2.10 17.38
N ALA A 41 17.79 -1.43 16.24
CA ALA A 41 19.11 -1.02 15.75
C ALA A 41 19.81 -0.10 16.77
N GLY A 42 19.08 0.84 17.36
CA GLY A 42 19.56 1.70 18.44
C GLY A 42 20.03 0.90 19.66
N ILE A 43 19.21 -0.04 20.15
CA ILE A 43 19.55 -0.91 21.29
C ILE A 43 20.83 -1.70 21.02
N VAL A 44 20.94 -2.36 19.86
CA VAL A 44 22.14 -3.13 19.49
C VAL A 44 23.36 -2.22 19.40
N THR A 45 23.22 -1.05 18.77
CA THR A 45 24.29 -0.06 18.65
C THR A 45 24.76 0.42 20.02
N THR A 46 23.84 0.71 20.95
CA THR A 46 24.19 1.12 22.31
C THR A 46 25.01 0.05 23.02
N GLN A 47 24.59 -1.22 22.92
CA GLN A 47 25.34 -2.34 23.53
C GLN A 47 26.71 -2.56 22.87
N GLN A 48 26.83 -2.29 21.57
CA GLN A 48 28.06 -2.50 20.81
C GLN A 48 29.14 -1.44 21.08
N TYR A 49 28.75 -0.18 21.26
CA TYR A 49 29.72 0.93 21.41
C TYR A 49 29.89 1.44 22.84
N PHE A 50 28.84 1.37 23.67
CA PHE A 50 28.86 1.88 25.05
C PHE A 50 28.89 0.77 26.10
N GLY A 51 28.58 -0.47 25.70
CA GLY A 51 28.68 -1.65 26.57
C GLY A 51 30.03 -2.37 26.44
N SER A 52 30.14 -3.51 27.11
CA SER A 52 31.22 -4.49 26.91
C SER A 52 30.71 -5.58 25.96
N PRO A 53 30.98 -5.48 24.64
CA PRO A 53 30.38 -6.36 23.65
C PRO A 53 30.89 -7.81 23.75
N ILE A 54 32.11 -7.98 24.29
CA ILE A 54 32.77 -9.25 24.56
C ILE A 54 33.59 -9.16 25.85
N SER A 55 33.69 -10.28 26.58
CA SER A 55 34.56 -10.39 27.75
C SER A 55 35.26 -11.74 27.73
N CYS A 56 36.58 -11.74 27.59
CA CYS A 56 37.41 -12.93 27.43
C CYS A 56 38.10 -13.33 28.73
N TRP A 57 38.21 -14.64 28.93
CA TRP A 57 38.95 -15.24 30.03
C TRP A 57 40.45 -15.19 29.72
N PHE A 58 41.08 -14.06 30.01
CA PHE A 58 42.53 -13.85 29.88
C PHE A 58 43.09 -13.25 31.17
N THR A 59 44.16 -13.84 31.70
CA THR A 59 44.79 -13.40 32.96
C THR A 59 45.95 -12.45 32.68
N GLY A 60 45.96 -11.26 33.31
CA GLY A 60 47.11 -10.35 33.31
C GLY A 60 46.80 -8.92 32.86
N SER A 61 47.83 -8.10 32.70
CA SER A 61 47.72 -6.68 32.32
C SER A 61 47.17 -6.44 30.90
N TYR A 62 47.11 -7.47 30.07
CA TYR A 62 46.69 -7.39 28.66
C TYR A 62 45.24 -7.84 28.42
N GLU A 63 44.42 -8.02 29.46
CA GLU A 63 43.01 -8.42 29.34
C GLU A 63 42.22 -7.53 28.37
N LYS A 64 42.39 -6.20 28.50
CA LYS A 64 41.72 -5.23 27.61
C LYS A 64 42.13 -5.41 26.15
N TYR A 65 43.42 -5.64 25.90
CA TYR A 65 43.93 -5.89 24.55
C TYR A 65 43.37 -7.19 23.96
N ALA A 66 43.28 -8.26 24.76
CA ALA A 66 42.67 -9.51 24.35
C ALA A 66 41.18 -9.32 24.00
N ASN A 67 40.43 -8.58 24.83
CA ASN A 67 39.02 -8.25 24.55
C ASN A 67 38.86 -7.48 23.24
N ASP A 68 39.66 -6.44 23.01
CA ASP A 68 39.57 -5.59 21.82
C ASP A 68 39.96 -6.37 20.55
N ILE A 69 41.03 -7.16 20.59
CA ILE A 69 41.43 -8.01 19.46
C ILE A 69 40.39 -9.07 19.17
N CYS A 70 39.87 -9.75 20.19
CA CYS A 70 38.84 -10.78 20.01
C CYS A 70 37.49 -10.21 19.58
N TRP A 71 37.25 -8.92 19.80
CA TRP A 71 36.09 -8.24 19.24
C TRP A 71 36.26 -7.93 17.76
N ILE A 72 37.44 -7.43 17.36
CA ILE A 72 37.75 -7.06 15.98
C ILE A 72 37.90 -8.31 15.10
N MET A 73 38.61 -9.31 15.63
CA MET A 73 38.75 -10.63 15.02
C MET A 73 37.44 -11.40 15.21
N ASN A 74 37.05 -12.19 14.23
CA ASN A 74 35.85 -13.04 14.37
C ASN A 74 36.11 -14.15 15.39
N THR A 75 35.12 -14.44 16.22
CA THR A 75 35.14 -15.60 17.14
C THR A 75 34.45 -16.80 16.51
N TYR A 76 34.69 -18.01 17.02
CA TYR A 76 34.04 -19.24 16.54
C TYR A 76 33.38 -20.00 17.68
N TYR A 77 32.34 -20.78 17.37
CA TYR A 77 31.61 -21.57 18.36
C TYR A 77 31.94 -23.06 18.26
N VAL A 78 32.24 -23.65 19.41
CA VAL A 78 32.41 -25.10 19.59
C VAL A 78 31.61 -25.49 20.83
N PRO A 79 30.73 -26.52 20.77
CA PRO A 79 30.06 -27.04 21.96
C PRO A 79 31.07 -27.51 23.01
N MET A 80 30.78 -27.37 24.30
CA MET A 80 31.75 -27.73 25.35
C MET A 80 32.11 -29.21 25.43
N ASN A 81 31.26 -30.08 24.89
CA ASN A 81 31.53 -31.52 24.85
C ASN A 81 32.41 -31.94 23.65
N ASP A 82 32.68 -31.02 22.71
CA ASP A 82 33.45 -31.28 21.51
C ASP A 82 34.88 -30.74 21.65
N ASP A 83 35.86 -31.48 21.14
CA ASP A 83 37.25 -31.01 21.09
C ASP A 83 37.42 -29.82 20.14
N ILE A 84 38.32 -28.90 20.51
CA ILE A 84 38.67 -27.75 19.66
C ILE A 84 39.37 -28.27 18.40
N PRO A 85 38.85 -27.99 17.18
CA PRO A 85 39.43 -28.53 15.96
C PRO A 85 40.89 -28.12 15.77
N HIS A 86 41.81 -29.04 15.46
CA HIS A 86 43.21 -28.69 15.16
C HIS A 86 43.38 -28.00 13.80
N SER A 87 42.55 -28.34 12.82
CA SER A 87 42.58 -27.75 11.48
C SER A 87 42.03 -26.31 11.51
N GLU A 88 42.82 -25.36 11.01
CA GLU A 88 42.41 -23.96 10.92
C GLU A 88 41.17 -23.78 10.05
N THR A 89 41.07 -24.50 8.93
CA THR A 89 39.93 -24.45 8.00
C THR A 89 38.60 -24.71 8.71
N ARG A 90 38.57 -25.73 9.58
CA ARG A 90 37.36 -26.05 10.36
C ARG A 90 37.03 -24.98 11.41
N ARG A 91 38.03 -24.26 11.93
CA ARG A 91 37.79 -23.11 12.82
C ARG A 91 37.19 -21.94 12.03
N TYR A 92 37.71 -21.66 10.82
CA TYR A 92 37.21 -20.60 9.94
C TYR A 92 35.75 -20.82 9.51
N GLU A 93 35.34 -22.06 9.25
CA GLU A 93 33.95 -22.39 8.89
C GLU A 93 32.96 -22.14 10.02
N LYS A 94 33.41 -22.26 11.29
CA LYS A 94 32.59 -22.05 12.49
C LYS A 94 32.61 -20.59 12.98
N MET A 95 33.22 -19.67 12.23
CA MET A 95 33.32 -18.26 12.63
C MET A 95 31.98 -17.52 12.56
N LEU A 96 31.72 -16.76 13.61
CA LEU A 96 30.56 -15.90 13.77
C LEU A 96 30.92 -14.50 13.27
N LYS A 97 30.27 -14.06 12.19
CA LYS A 97 30.51 -12.73 11.60
C LYS A 97 29.31 -11.79 11.77
N TYR A 98 28.11 -12.34 11.97
CA TYR A 98 26.87 -11.56 11.91
C TYR A 98 26.74 -10.52 13.04
N TYR A 99 27.30 -10.76 14.23
CA TYR A 99 27.04 -9.90 15.39
C TYR A 99 27.62 -8.48 15.21
N GLN A 100 28.75 -8.34 14.53
CA GLN A 100 29.36 -7.04 14.21
C GLN A 100 28.52 -6.24 13.22
N TRP A 101 27.82 -6.93 12.30
CA TRP A 101 27.04 -6.35 11.21
C TRP A 101 25.55 -6.19 11.53
N SER A 102 25.11 -6.69 12.69
CA SER A 102 23.73 -6.65 13.17
C SER A 102 23.06 -5.26 13.09
N PRO A 103 23.65 -4.15 13.58
CA PRO A 103 23.00 -2.84 13.50
C PRO A 103 22.86 -2.32 12.05
N PHE A 104 23.84 -2.60 11.19
CA PHE A 104 23.81 -2.17 9.79
C PHE A 104 22.74 -2.92 8.99
N ILE A 105 22.59 -4.23 9.21
CA ILE A 105 21.53 -4.99 8.54
C ILE A 105 20.15 -4.49 9.00
N LEU A 106 19.94 -4.22 10.29
CA LEU A 106 18.68 -3.66 10.80
C LEU A 106 18.36 -2.31 10.16
N MET A 107 19.35 -1.41 10.04
CA MET A 107 19.17 -0.13 9.35
C MET A 107 18.80 -0.32 7.87
N PHE A 108 19.47 -1.24 7.18
CA PHE A 108 19.13 -1.57 5.79
C PHE A 108 17.71 -2.13 5.66
N MET A 109 17.29 -3.03 6.56
CA MET A 109 15.92 -3.54 6.60
C MET A 109 14.90 -2.41 6.78
N ALA A 110 15.18 -1.45 7.68
CA ALA A 110 14.32 -0.28 7.89
C ALA A 110 14.17 0.56 6.61
N LEU A 111 15.26 0.77 5.87
CA LEU A 111 15.22 1.45 4.57
C LEU A 111 14.37 0.69 3.55
N CYS A 112 14.51 -0.63 3.46
CA CYS A 112 13.71 -1.44 2.56
C CYS A 112 12.21 -1.40 2.88
N PHE A 113 11.82 -1.38 4.17
CA PHE A 113 10.42 -1.20 4.57
C PHE A 113 9.87 0.21 4.29
N TYR A 114 10.72 1.24 4.31
CA TYR A 114 10.33 2.61 3.96
C TYR A 114 10.24 2.86 2.45
N PHE A 115 11.00 2.11 1.65
CA PHE A 115 11.12 2.31 0.20
C PHE A 115 9.76 2.35 -0.56
N PRO A 116 8.78 1.45 -0.32
CA PRO A 116 7.50 1.52 -1.05
C PRO A 116 6.72 2.81 -0.78
N ARG A 117 6.80 3.36 0.44
CA ARG A 117 6.18 4.65 0.78
C ARG A 117 6.87 5.81 0.06
N MET A 118 8.21 5.80 0.04
CA MET A 118 8.97 6.81 -0.71
C MET A 118 8.59 6.78 -2.20
N LEU A 119 8.48 5.59 -2.79
CA LEU A 119 8.07 5.41 -4.18
C LEU A 119 6.65 5.94 -4.43
N TRP A 120 5.69 5.63 -3.56
CA TRP A 120 4.32 6.15 -3.64
C TRP A 120 4.31 7.68 -3.67
N ARG A 121 4.98 8.35 -2.71
CA ARG A 121 4.95 9.82 -2.62
C ARG A 121 5.60 10.49 -3.83
N THR A 122 6.75 10.00 -4.28
CA THR A 122 7.44 10.61 -5.43
C THR A 122 6.66 10.45 -6.74
N LEU A 123 5.92 9.34 -6.90
CA LEU A 123 5.19 9.05 -8.14
C LEU A 123 3.74 9.57 -8.10
N ASN A 124 3.06 9.58 -6.95
CA ASN A 124 1.69 10.10 -6.85
C ASN A 124 1.66 11.60 -7.21
N ASN A 125 2.69 12.37 -6.82
CA ASN A 125 2.79 13.81 -7.10
C ASN A 125 2.86 14.10 -8.61
N LYS A 126 3.32 13.11 -9.40
CA LYS A 126 3.39 13.22 -10.87
C LYS A 126 2.07 12.92 -11.57
N SER A 127 1.05 12.46 -10.84
CA SER A 127 -0.26 12.10 -11.40
C SER A 127 -1.08 13.32 -11.85
N GLY A 128 -0.80 14.51 -11.30
CA GLY A 128 -1.62 15.72 -11.49
C GLY A 128 -2.85 15.78 -10.59
N LEU A 129 -3.06 14.77 -9.73
CA LEU A 129 -4.04 14.78 -8.66
C LEU A 129 -3.29 14.71 -7.33
N ASP A 130 -3.35 15.77 -6.54
CA ASP A 130 -2.70 15.83 -5.24
C ASP A 130 -3.53 15.08 -4.18
N ILE A 131 -3.38 13.76 -4.17
CA ILE A 131 -4.11 12.87 -3.26
C ILE A 131 -3.82 13.22 -1.80
N GLU A 132 -2.58 13.60 -1.51
CA GLU A 132 -2.12 13.91 -0.16
C GLU A 132 -2.90 15.09 0.41
N ASN A 133 -3.00 16.19 -0.33
CA ASN A 133 -3.79 17.35 0.05
C ASN A 133 -5.30 17.08 0.04
N LEU A 134 -5.80 16.26 -0.89
CA LEU A 134 -7.23 15.89 -0.93
C LEU A 134 -7.67 15.09 0.29
N VAL A 135 -6.88 14.09 0.68
CA VAL A 135 -7.18 13.28 1.85
C VAL A 135 -6.99 14.10 3.13
N GLY A 136 -5.95 14.93 3.20
CA GLY A 136 -5.76 15.87 4.31
C GLY A 136 -6.96 16.81 4.48
N ALA A 137 -7.39 17.45 3.40
CA ALA A 137 -8.58 18.31 3.37
C ALA A 137 -9.84 17.55 3.83
N ALA A 138 -10.05 16.32 3.37
CA ALA A 138 -11.20 15.51 3.79
C ALA A 138 -11.17 15.17 5.30
N MET A 139 -9.99 14.96 5.88
CA MET A 139 -9.82 14.72 7.31
C MET A 139 -9.95 16.00 8.14
N ASP A 140 -9.56 17.14 7.60
CA ASP A 140 -9.69 18.43 8.29
C ASP A 140 -11.14 18.94 8.26
N GLN A 141 -11.92 18.58 7.22
CA GLN A 141 -13.36 18.80 7.17
C GLN A 141 -14.08 18.16 8.37
N GLU A 142 -13.66 16.97 8.78
CA GLU A 142 -14.24 16.24 9.91
C GLU A 142 -14.06 17.00 11.23
N LYS A 143 -12.92 17.68 11.39
CA LYS A 143 -12.59 18.45 12.59
C LYS A 143 -13.20 19.86 12.60
N ALA A 144 -13.61 20.37 11.45
CA ALA A 144 -14.19 21.70 11.35
C ALA A 144 -15.51 21.76 12.15
N GLU A 145 -15.71 22.83 12.91
CA GLU A 145 -16.96 23.04 13.65
C GLU A 145 -17.99 23.81 12.80
N LYS A 146 -17.51 24.75 11.97
CA LYS A 146 -18.37 25.62 11.16
C LYS A 146 -18.79 24.95 9.86
N TYR A 147 -20.08 25.06 9.54
CA TYR A 147 -20.65 24.54 8.30
C TYR A 147 -20.03 25.19 7.04
N GLU A 148 -19.73 26.49 7.08
CA GLU A 148 -19.15 27.21 5.94
C GLU A 148 -17.75 26.71 5.58
N GLU A 149 -16.91 26.41 6.59
CA GLU A 149 -15.58 25.83 6.38
C GLU A 149 -15.69 24.41 5.80
N LYS A 150 -16.66 23.61 6.27
CA LYS A 150 -16.94 22.29 5.70
C LYS A 150 -17.30 22.35 4.23
N GLN A 151 -18.16 23.29 3.86
CA GLN A 151 -18.63 23.47 2.49
C GLN A 151 -17.48 23.91 1.57
N LYS A 152 -16.67 24.88 2.00
CA LYS A 152 -15.47 25.33 1.26
C LYS A 152 -14.49 24.19 1.00
N THR A 153 -14.30 23.30 1.98
CA THR A 153 -13.43 22.13 1.83
C THR A 153 -13.99 21.12 0.82
N ILE A 154 -15.30 20.87 0.83
CA ILE A 154 -15.96 20.00 -0.16
C ILE A 154 -15.81 20.62 -1.56
N GLU A 155 -16.03 21.93 -1.70
CA GLU A 155 -15.87 22.65 -2.97
C GLU A 155 -14.44 22.55 -3.50
N TYR A 156 -13.43 22.66 -2.63
CA TYR A 156 -12.03 22.47 -2.99
C TYR A 156 -11.74 21.04 -3.49
N ILE A 157 -12.22 20.01 -2.77
CA ILE A 157 -12.04 18.59 -3.15
C ILE A 157 -12.73 18.31 -4.49
N VAL A 158 -13.99 18.73 -4.62
CA VAL A 158 -14.78 18.58 -5.84
C VAL A 158 -14.12 19.32 -7.01
N GLY A 159 -13.67 20.56 -6.81
CA GLY A 159 -12.99 21.37 -7.83
C GLY A 159 -11.71 20.71 -8.32
N SER A 160 -10.90 20.19 -7.40
CA SER A 160 -9.65 19.49 -7.72
C SER A 160 -9.89 18.19 -8.50
N ILE A 161 -10.81 17.33 -8.04
CA ILE A 161 -11.17 16.09 -8.75
C ILE A 161 -11.79 16.41 -10.11
N ARG A 162 -12.68 17.39 -10.18
CA ARG A 162 -13.32 17.84 -11.42
C ARG A 162 -12.29 18.34 -12.42
N HIS A 163 -11.37 19.21 -12.01
CA HIS A 163 -10.33 19.72 -12.91
C HIS A 163 -9.46 18.59 -13.47
N TYR A 164 -9.06 17.65 -12.62
CA TYR A 164 -8.30 16.47 -13.02
C TYR A 164 -9.06 15.59 -14.03
N VAL A 165 -10.32 15.27 -13.74
CA VAL A 165 -11.17 14.43 -14.58
C VAL A 165 -11.52 15.13 -15.90
N GLU A 166 -11.87 16.41 -15.88
CA GLU A 166 -12.26 17.18 -17.07
C GLU A 166 -11.10 17.37 -18.04
N ASN A 167 -9.92 17.76 -17.54
CA ASN A 167 -8.74 17.90 -18.38
C ASN A 167 -8.45 16.60 -19.16
N ARG A 168 -8.68 15.46 -18.51
CA ARG A 168 -8.51 14.12 -19.08
C ARG A 168 -9.65 13.67 -20.00
N TYR A 169 -10.89 14.03 -19.67
CA TYR A 169 -12.08 13.75 -20.49
C TYR A 169 -12.01 14.54 -21.80
N ASN A 170 -11.75 15.85 -21.74
CA ASN A 170 -11.63 16.73 -22.90
C ASN A 170 -10.45 16.34 -23.79
N SER A 171 -9.32 15.93 -23.20
CA SER A 171 -8.15 15.44 -23.95
C SER A 171 -8.43 14.14 -24.75
N ARG A 172 -9.55 13.45 -24.53
CA ARG A 172 -9.97 12.27 -25.29
C ARG A 172 -11.10 12.53 -26.26
N LEU A 173 -11.95 13.52 -25.97
CA LEU A 173 -12.97 14.01 -26.89
C LEU A 173 -12.38 14.72 -28.12
N THR A 174 -11.05 14.78 -28.26
CA THR A 174 -10.35 15.01 -29.52
C THR A 174 -10.01 13.70 -30.25
N PRO A 175 -10.95 13.03 -30.96
CA PRO A 175 -10.60 11.94 -31.86
C PRO A 175 -10.66 12.39 -33.35
N LEU A 176 -9.73 11.82 -34.14
CA LEU A 176 -9.93 11.43 -35.56
C LEU A 176 -9.68 12.39 -36.74
N SER A 177 -9.06 13.58 -36.60
CA SER A 177 -8.53 14.30 -37.79
C SER A 177 -7.01 14.16 -37.99
N ALA A 178 -6.26 13.81 -36.95
CA ALA A 178 -4.80 13.76 -37.02
C ALA A 178 -4.19 12.39 -37.40
N GLN A 179 -5.00 11.34 -37.55
CA GLN A 179 -4.49 9.97 -37.76
C GLN A 179 -4.59 9.47 -39.22
N HIS A 180 -5.22 10.20 -40.14
CA HIS A 180 -5.37 9.74 -41.53
C HIS A 180 -4.10 9.91 -42.41
N ASN A 181 -3.02 10.54 -41.91
CA ASN A 181 -1.83 10.82 -42.74
C ASN A 181 -0.62 9.92 -42.47
N LEU A 182 -0.74 8.84 -41.67
CA LEU A 182 0.42 8.02 -41.28
C LEU A 182 0.28 6.50 -41.51
N THR A 183 -0.75 6.04 -42.20
CA THR A 183 -0.85 4.61 -42.59
C THR A 183 -0.24 4.35 -43.97
N HIS A 184 1.08 4.55 -44.08
CA HIS A 184 1.90 3.85 -45.07
C HIS A 184 3.31 3.62 -44.48
N GLY A 185 3.39 2.77 -43.45
CA GLY A 185 4.65 2.37 -42.83
C GLY A 185 4.67 0.88 -42.53
N LYS A 186 5.49 0.13 -43.27
CA LYS A 186 5.70 -1.31 -43.19
C LYS A 186 5.86 -1.83 -41.74
N LYS A 187 5.12 -2.88 -41.38
CA LYS A 187 5.32 -3.64 -40.13
C LYS A 187 6.63 -4.45 -40.22
N GLN A 188 7.62 -4.08 -39.41
CA GLN A 188 8.81 -4.91 -39.13
C GLN A 188 8.57 -5.78 -37.87
N PRO A 189 9.17 -6.99 -37.78
CA PRO A 189 9.00 -7.87 -36.63
C PRO A 189 9.70 -7.30 -35.38
N GLU A 190 9.00 -7.34 -34.24
CA GLU A 190 9.35 -6.62 -33.01
C GLU A 190 10.14 -7.51 -32.02
N ASN A 191 11.33 -7.06 -31.59
CA ASN A 191 12.17 -7.78 -30.61
C ASN A 191 11.69 -7.62 -29.16
N LEU A 192 11.93 -8.66 -28.35
CA LEU A 192 11.48 -8.87 -26.97
C LEU A 192 11.94 -7.78 -25.97
N LEU A 193 13.09 -7.15 -26.20
CA LEU A 193 13.60 -6.01 -25.41
C LEU A 193 12.72 -4.75 -25.52
N LYS A 194 12.09 -4.51 -26.68
CA LYS A 194 11.13 -3.41 -26.82
C LYS A 194 9.78 -3.71 -26.15
N LYS A 195 9.43 -4.99 -25.91
CA LYS A 195 8.25 -5.35 -25.10
C LYS A 195 8.45 -4.99 -23.62
N PHE A 196 9.63 -5.24 -23.06
CA PHE A 196 9.95 -4.81 -21.69
C PHE A 196 10.03 -3.28 -21.57
N GLY A 197 10.63 -2.61 -22.56
CA GLY A 197 10.61 -1.14 -22.65
C GLY A 197 9.20 -0.57 -22.81
N ARG A 198 8.30 -1.24 -23.55
CA ARG A 198 6.90 -0.83 -23.72
C ARG A 198 6.09 -1.09 -22.45
N ILE A 199 6.38 -2.12 -21.64
CA ILE A 199 5.81 -2.26 -20.29
C ILE A 199 6.28 -1.08 -19.42
N ILE A 200 7.57 -0.77 -19.34
CA ILE A 200 8.06 0.37 -18.55
C ILE A 200 7.51 1.72 -19.06
N PHE A 201 7.32 1.89 -20.37
CA PHE A 201 6.69 3.07 -21.01
C PHE A 201 5.16 3.11 -20.81
N PHE A 202 4.51 1.94 -20.69
CA PHE A 202 3.08 1.80 -20.35
C PHE A 202 2.81 2.26 -18.91
N TRP A 203 3.78 2.07 -18.02
CA TRP A 203 3.73 2.56 -16.64
C TRP A 203 4.01 4.07 -16.49
N THR A 204 4.61 4.71 -17.51
CA THR A 204 4.95 6.15 -17.50
C THR A 204 4.00 7.03 -18.30
N SER A 205 3.02 6.46 -19.00
CA SER A 205 2.08 7.25 -19.78
C SER A 205 1.03 7.93 -18.88
N ARG A 206 1.24 9.23 -18.61
CA ARG A 206 0.32 10.15 -17.92
C ARG A 206 -1.09 10.22 -18.55
N ARG A 207 -1.31 9.58 -19.71
CA ARG A 207 -2.58 9.55 -20.45
C ARG A 207 -3.44 8.31 -20.17
N LEU A 208 -2.99 7.36 -19.35
CA LEU A 208 -3.72 6.10 -19.07
C LEU A 208 -4.73 6.28 -17.92
N SER A 209 -5.99 5.83 -18.07
CA SER A 209 -7.12 6.02 -17.11
C SER A 209 -6.91 5.51 -15.69
N CYS A 210 -5.83 4.75 -15.49
CA CYS A 210 -5.61 3.88 -14.34
C CYS A 210 -4.24 4.12 -13.68
N TYR A 211 -3.59 5.26 -13.89
CA TYR A 211 -2.22 5.48 -13.43
C TYR A 211 -2.10 5.32 -11.91
N LEU A 212 -3.01 5.93 -11.16
CA LEU A 212 -3.01 5.88 -9.69
C LEU A 212 -3.33 4.47 -9.19
N VAL A 213 -4.29 3.80 -9.81
CA VAL A 213 -4.65 2.41 -9.49
C VAL A 213 -3.48 1.47 -9.71
N VAL A 214 -2.78 1.60 -10.83
CA VAL A 214 -1.61 0.79 -11.19
C VAL A 214 -0.44 1.06 -10.24
N LEU A 215 -0.15 2.34 -9.96
CA LEU A 215 0.88 2.74 -9.01
C LEU A 215 0.61 2.16 -7.61
N PHE A 216 -0.62 2.32 -7.11
CA PHE A 216 -1.01 1.80 -5.80
C PHE A 216 -0.90 0.27 -5.76
N THR A 217 -1.29 -0.42 -6.84
CA THR A 217 -1.13 -1.88 -6.96
C THR A 217 0.33 -2.31 -6.86
N VAL A 218 1.26 -1.59 -7.49
CA VAL A 218 2.69 -1.89 -7.38
C VAL A 218 3.22 -1.65 -5.97
N VAL A 219 2.78 -0.57 -5.30
CA VAL A 219 3.19 -0.31 -3.92
C VAL A 219 2.73 -1.44 -3.00
N LYS A 220 1.50 -1.95 -3.16
CA LYS A 220 0.99 -3.12 -2.42
C LYS A 220 1.81 -4.37 -2.68
N LEU A 221 2.16 -4.64 -3.94
CA LEU A 221 3.02 -5.76 -4.30
C LEU A 221 4.42 -5.62 -3.69
N LEU A 222 4.97 -4.42 -3.66
CA LEU A 222 6.28 -4.14 -3.06
C LEU A 222 6.28 -4.38 -1.56
N TYR A 223 5.23 -4.01 -0.82
CA TYR A 223 5.15 -4.31 0.63
C TYR A 223 5.13 -5.81 0.91
N PHE A 224 4.32 -6.57 0.17
CA PHE A 224 4.28 -8.03 0.28
C PHE A 224 5.63 -8.67 -0.07
N THR A 225 6.17 -8.32 -1.24
CA THR A 225 7.44 -8.86 -1.74
C THR A 225 8.60 -8.51 -0.81
N ASN A 226 8.64 -7.27 -0.28
CA ASN A 226 9.63 -6.87 0.71
C ASN A 226 9.54 -7.77 1.95
N SER A 227 8.35 -7.97 2.51
CA SER A 227 8.17 -8.83 3.70
C SER A 227 8.73 -10.25 3.49
N VAL A 228 8.52 -10.83 2.31
CA VAL A 228 9.07 -12.14 1.94
C VAL A 228 10.60 -12.09 1.79
N ILE A 229 11.12 -11.10 1.06
CA ILE A 229 12.56 -10.91 0.86
C ILE A 229 13.29 -10.72 2.19
N GLN A 230 12.70 -10.02 3.17
CA GLN A 230 13.32 -9.79 4.47
C GLN A 230 13.58 -11.10 5.26
N ILE A 231 12.68 -12.09 5.15
CA ILE A 231 12.90 -13.41 5.76
C ILE A 231 14.10 -14.11 5.12
N PHE A 232 14.19 -14.08 3.79
CA PHE A 232 15.31 -14.67 3.05
C PHE A 232 16.63 -13.92 3.30
N LEU A 233 16.58 -12.59 3.41
CA LEU A 233 17.73 -11.76 3.73
C LEU A 233 18.31 -12.11 5.10
N LEU A 234 17.46 -12.24 6.12
CA LEU A 234 17.89 -12.67 7.45
C LEU A 234 18.42 -14.10 7.46
N ASN A 235 17.86 -14.99 6.63
CA ASN A 235 18.37 -16.35 6.45
C ASN A 235 19.77 -16.37 5.85
N ALA A 236 20.01 -15.58 4.81
CA ALA A 236 21.34 -15.44 4.20
C ALA A 236 22.34 -14.79 5.17
N PHE A 237 21.90 -13.84 5.99
CA PHE A 237 22.75 -13.12 6.93
C PHE A 237 23.20 -13.98 8.14
N LEU A 238 22.27 -14.76 8.72
CA LEU A 238 22.54 -15.57 9.92
C LEU A 238 23.14 -16.95 9.61
N GLY A 239 23.03 -17.43 8.36
CA GLY A 239 23.71 -18.64 7.88
C GLY A 239 23.26 -19.97 8.51
N ASN A 240 22.14 -20.00 9.24
CA ASN A 240 21.71 -21.15 10.06
C ASN A 240 20.18 -21.40 9.98
N ASP A 241 19.62 -21.60 8.79
CA ASP A 241 18.20 -21.93 8.57
C ASP A 241 17.23 -21.08 9.39
N TYR A 242 17.47 -19.77 9.38
CA TYR A 242 16.66 -18.79 10.10
C TYR A 242 15.19 -18.79 9.67
N HIS A 243 14.89 -19.18 8.43
CA HIS A 243 13.52 -19.24 7.92
C HIS A 243 12.59 -20.11 8.78
N LEU A 244 13.10 -21.15 9.46
CA LEU A 244 12.33 -22.01 10.38
C LEU A 244 12.49 -21.66 11.87
N PHE A 245 13.24 -20.60 12.19
CA PHE A 245 13.68 -20.31 13.56
C PHE A 245 12.52 -20.20 14.56
N GLY A 246 11.48 -19.40 14.26
CA GLY A 246 10.37 -19.22 15.18
C GLY A 246 9.52 -20.48 15.37
N PHE A 247 9.36 -21.31 14.33
CA PHE A 247 8.64 -22.58 14.44
C PHE A 247 9.39 -23.59 15.31
N GLU A 248 10.71 -23.67 15.19
CA GLU A 248 11.52 -24.52 16.06
C GLU A 248 11.43 -24.09 17.53
N VAL A 249 11.47 -22.79 17.80
CA VAL A 249 11.32 -22.25 19.16
C VAL A 249 9.92 -22.55 19.71
N LEU A 250 8.87 -22.36 18.91
CA LEU A 250 7.50 -22.66 19.32
C LEU A 250 7.31 -24.16 19.62
N ASN A 251 7.86 -25.04 18.78
CA ASN A 251 7.79 -26.48 19.00
C ASN A 251 8.55 -26.92 20.26
N LYS A 252 9.71 -26.34 20.56
CA LYS A 252 10.43 -26.58 21.82
C LYS A 252 9.64 -26.11 23.04
N PHE A 253 9.02 -24.94 22.94
CA PHE A 253 8.17 -24.38 24.00
C PHE A 253 6.96 -25.27 24.30
N VAL A 254 6.24 -25.73 23.26
CA VAL A 254 5.09 -26.63 23.41
C VAL A 254 5.47 -27.98 24.04
N ARG A 255 6.70 -28.45 23.79
CA ARG A 255 7.24 -29.70 24.37
C ARG A 255 7.79 -29.55 25.79
N GLY A 256 7.75 -28.35 26.37
CA GLY A 256 8.31 -28.07 27.70
C GLY A 256 9.83 -28.22 27.78
N GLN A 257 10.54 -28.14 26.66
CA GLN A 257 12.00 -28.19 26.64
C GLN A 257 12.60 -26.79 26.82
N ASP A 258 13.72 -26.70 27.52
CA ASP A 258 14.46 -25.45 27.69
C ASP A 258 14.89 -24.87 26.33
N TRP A 259 14.41 -23.67 26.02
CA TRP A 259 14.72 -22.93 24.79
C TRP A 259 15.97 -22.04 24.93
N GLY A 260 16.66 -22.12 26.07
CA GLY A 260 17.68 -21.16 26.50
C GLY A 260 18.99 -21.19 25.71
N GLU A 261 19.35 -22.30 25.08
CA GLU A 261 20.60 -22.45 24.33
C GLU A 261 20.35 -22.68 22.84
N SER A 262 20.45 -21.59 22.06
CA SER A 262 20.42 -21.67 20.60
C SER A 262 21.83 -21.87 20.07
N LYS A 263 22.05 -22.97 19.31
CA LYS A 263 23.29 -23.18 18.55
C LYS A 263 23.57 -22.05 17.55
N ARG A 264 22.53 -21.29 17.14
CA ARG A 264 22.62 -20.18 16.18
C ARG A 264 23.14 -18.90 16.82
N PHE A 265 22.86 -18.71 18.11
CA PHE A 265 23.26 -17.54 18.88
C PHE A 265 24.04 -17.97 20.14
N PRO A 266 25.27 -18.49 19.97
CA PRO A 266 26.10 -18.94 21.08
C PRO A 266 26.54 -17.77 21.96
N ARG A 267 26.39 -17.92 23.28
CA ARG A 267 26.79 -16.89 24.27
C ARG A 267 28.24 -17.01 24.71
N VAL A 268 28.86 -18.15 24.45
CA VAL A 268 30.26 -18.44 24.74
C VAL A 268 30.93 -18.85 23.44
N THR A 269 32.04 -18.21 23.11
CA THR A 269 32.80 -18.41 21.88
C THR A 269 34.29 -18.54 22.18
N LEU A 270 35.04 -19.05 21.22
CA LEU A 270 36.49 -19.15 21.27
C LEU A 270 37.11 -18.11 20.33
N CYS A 271 38.20 -17.52 20.77
CA CYS A 271 38.98 -16.55 20.01
C CYS A 271 40.42 -17.03 19.92
N ASP A 272 40.96 -17.03 18.70
CA ASP A 272 42.36 -17.31 18.44
C ASP A 272 43.07 -16.01 18.06
N PHE A 273 44.14 -15.66 18.78
CA PHE A 273 44.98 -14.53 18.43
C PHE A 273 46.47 -14.86 18.61
N HIS A 274 47.32 -14.06 17.95
CA HIS A 274 48.75 -14.28 17.92
C HIS A 274 49.47 -13.07 18.53
N ILE A 275 50.32 -13.31 19.53
CA ILE A 275 51.23 -12.30 20.07
C ILE A 275 52.61 -12.52 19.46
N ARG A 276 53.24 -11.44 19.00
CA ARG A 276 54.60 -11.47 18.48
C ARG A 276 55.56 -10.97 19.54
N GLU A 277 56.46 -11.86 19.95
CA GLU A 277 57.65 -11.51 20.73
C GLU A 277 58.88 -11.68 19.84
N ILE A 278 60.03 -11.12 20.24
CA ILE A 278 61.23 -11.15 19.39
C ILE A 278 61.61 -12.61 19.12
N GLY A 279 61.51 -13.03 17.86
CA GLY A 279 61.90 -14.36 17.38
C GLY A 279 60.84 -15.48 17.49
N ILE A 280 59.71 -15.27 18.18
CA ILE A 280 58.67 -16.29 18.37
C ILE A 280 57.25 -15.68 18.27
N VAL A 281 56.34 -16.39 17.59
CA VAL A 281 54.92 -16.05 17.56
C VAL A 281 54.15 -17.04 18.43
N HIS A 282 53.54 -16.53 19.50
CA HIS A 282 52.72 -17.33 20.41
C HIS A 282 51.25 -17.25 20.00
N ARG A 283 50.61 -18.40 19.79
CA ARG A 283 49.17 -18.51 19.54
C ARG A 283 48.44 -18.76 20.85
N TYR A 284 47.46 -17.92 21.15
CA TYR A 284 46.55 -18.08 22.27
C TYR A 284 45.14 -18.41 21.77
N THR A 285 44.51 -19.39 22.40
CA THR A 285 43.07 -19.66 22.26
C THR A 285 42.41 -19.35 23.60
N VAL A 286 41.51 -18.38 23.63
CA VAL A 286 40.82 -17.93 24.85
C VAL A 286 39.32 -18.12 24.71
N GLN A 287 38.66 -18.36 25.84
CA GLN A 287 37.20 -18.43 25.92
C GLN A 287 36.63 -17.04 26.19
N CYS A 288 35.62 -16.64 25.42
CA CYS A 288 34.97 -15.35 25.56
C CYS A 288 33.46 -15.49 25.73
N VAL A 289 32.89 -14.64 26.58
CA VAL A 289 31.45 -14.45 26.72
C VAL A 289 31.04 -13.32 25.79
N LEU A 290 29.92 -13.50 25.08
CA LEU A 290 29.41 -12.59 24.06
C LEU A 290 28.01 -12.06 24.43
N PRO A 291 27.89 -11.10 25.36
CA PRO A 291 26.61 -10.58 25.83
C PRO A 291 25.71 -10.01 24.74
N ILE A 292 26.30 -9.40 23.70
CA ILE A 292 25.56 -8.84 22.55
C ILE A 292 24.67 -9.89 21.88
N ASN A 293 25.08 -11.17 21.92
CA ASN A 293 24.34 -12.24 21.27
C ASN A 293 23.03 -12.59 21.99
N LEU A 294 22.95 -12.31 23.30
CA LEU A 294 21.69 -12.43 24.05
C LEU A 294 20.63 -11.48 23.49
N PHE A 295 21.01 -10.24 23.19
CA PHE A 295 20.11 -9.25 22.60
C PHE A 295 19.73 -9.61 21.16
N ASN A 296 20.72 -9.98 20.34
CA ASN A 296 20.50 -10.40 18.96
C ASN A 296 19.52 -11.58 18.88
N GLU A 297 19.68 -12.60 19.73
CA GLU A 297 18.78 -13.76 19.79
C GLU A 297 17.32 -13.32 19.97
N LYS A 298 17.04 -12.42 20.93
CA LYS A 298 15.67 -11.98 21.24
C LYS A 298 15.11 -11.03 20.19
N ILE A 299 15.91 -10.10 19.69
CA ILE A 299 15.51 -9.14 18.65
C ILE A 299 15.17 -9.88 17.37
N PHE A 300 16.05 -10.76 16.88
CA PHE A 300 15.78 -11.51 15.65
C PHE A 300 14.60 -12.47 15.84
N LEU A 301 14.44 -13.12 16.99
CA LEU A 301 13.24 -13.93 17.26
C LEU A 301 11.95 -13.09 17.16
N ALA A 302 11.92 -11.91 17.78
CA ALA A 302 10.76 -11.02 17.72
C ALA A 302 10.48 -10.53 16.29
N LEU A 303 11.53 -10.17 15.55
CA LEU A 303 11.43 -9.76 14.14
C LEU A 303 10.91 -10.88 13.25
N TRP A 304 11.30 -12.14 13.49
CA TRP A 304 10.82 -13.28 12.72
C TRP A 304 9.29 -13.39 12.79
N PHE A 305 8.73 -13.39 14.02
CA PHE A 305 7.27 -13.47 14.21
C PHE A 305 6.56 -12.24 13.64
N TRP A 306 7.14 -11.06 13.84
CA TRP A 306 6.58 -9.81 13.33
C TRP A 306 6.51 -9.78 11.81
N ILE A 307 7.60 -10.14 11.12
CA ILE A 307 7.66 -10.13 9.64
C ILE A 307 6.70 -11.19 9.06
N LEU A 308 6.56 -12.35 9.71
CA LEU A 308 5.59 -13.37 9.29
C LEU A 308 4.15 -12.87 9.37
N LEU A 309 3.79 -12.24 10.50
CA LEU A 309 2.47 -11.63 10.70
C LEU A 309 2.23 -10.47 9.72
N LEU A 310 3.26 -9.65 9.47
CA LEU A 310 3.20 -8.56 8.51
C LEU A 310 3.01 -9.07 7.08
N ALA A 311 3.66 -10.17 6.70
CA ALA A 311 3.47 -10.83 5.41
C ALA A 311 2.02 -11.32 5.25
N ALA A 312 1.42 -11.90 6.30
CA ALA A 312 0.02 -12.34 6.31
C ALA A 312 -0.97 -11.17 6.16
N PHE A 313 -0.70 -10.03 6.81
CA PHE A 313 -1.52 -8.83 6.62
C PHE A 313 -1.36 -8.20 5.24
N ASN A 314 -0.14 -8.18 4.71
CA ASN A 314 0.15 -7.66 3.37
C ASN A 314 -0.51 -8.48 2.27
N ILE A 315 -0.49 -9.82 2.36
CA ILE A 315 -1.20 -10.66 1.39
C ILE A 315 -2.71 -10.47 1.50
N GLY A 316 -3.27 -10.37 2.72
CA GLY A 316 -4.69 -10.10 2.92
C GLY A 316 -5.12 -8.76 2.31
N ASP A 317 -4.36 -7.69 2.53
CA ASP A 317 -4.66 -6.39 1.96
C ASP A 317 -4.47 -6.35 0.43
N LEU A 318 -3.44 -7.03 -0.10
CA LEU A 318 -3.23 -7.16 -1.54
C LEU A 318 -4.40 -7.91 -2.22
N LEU A 319 -4.85 -9.03 -1.66
CA LEU A 319 -6.00 -9.79 -2.19
C LEU A 319 -7.31 -8.99 -2.10
N ALA A 320 -7.54 -8.30 -0.97
CA ALA A 320 -8.69 -7.41 -0.81
C ALA A 320 -8.65 -6.22 -1.78
N TRP A 321 -7.47 -5.72 -2.13
CA TRP A 321 -7.30 -4.69 -3.16
C TRP A 321 -7.54 -5.23 -4.57
N LEU A 322 -6.91 -6.34 -4.94
CA LEU A 322 -7.03 -6.95 -6.27
C LEU A 322 -8.49 -7.33 -6.58
N SER A 323 -9.20 -7.93 -5.62
CA SER A 323 -10.62 -8.26 -5.78
C SER A 323 -11.50 -7.03 -6.04
N ARG A 324 -11.15 -5.86 -5.48
CA ARG A 324 -11.87 -4.59 -5.69
C ARG A 324 -11.53 -3.89 -7.01
N VAL A 325 -10.34 -4.14 -7.56
CA VAL A 325 -9.90 -3.61 -8.86
C VAL A 325 -10.46 -4.46 -10.01
N ILE A 326 -10.42 -5.80 -9.88
CA ILE A 326 -10.87 -6.73 -10.93
C ILE A 326 -12.39 -6.67 -11.12
N ARG A 327 -13.16 -6.45 -10.05
CA ARG A 327 -14.62 -6.34 -10.13
C ARG A 327 -15.07 -4.97 -10.66
N ALA A 328 -15.16 -4.82 -11.98
CA ALA A 328 -15.66 -3.60 -12.63
C ALA A 328 -17.08 -3.22 -12.14
N ASP A 329 -17.96 -4.19 -11.92
CA ASP A 329 -19.33 -3.98 -11.43
C ASP A 329 -19.37 -3.35 -10.04
N SER A 330 -18.33 -3.57 -9.22
CA SER A 330 -18.22 -2.97 -7.90
C SER A 330 -18.06 -1.45 -7.95
N ARG A 331 -17.49 -0.90 -9.02
CA ARG A 331 -17.28 0.55 -9.19
C ARG A 331 -18.61 1.26 -9.45
N THR A 332 -19.33 0.81 -10.47
CA THR A 332 -20.64 1.36 -10.82
C THR A 332 -21.63 1.19 -9.68
N TYR A 333 -21.64 0.02 -9.03
CA TYR A 333 -22.46 -0.21 -7.85
C TYR A 333 -22.10 0.75 -6.70
N TYR A 334 -20.82 0.95 -6.41
CA TYR A 334 -20.37 1.85 -5.34
C TYR A 334 -20.85 3.29 -5.56
N VAL A 335 -20.62 3.85 -6.76
CA VAL A 335 -21.03 5.24 -7.07
C VAL A 335 -22.55 5.37 -7.10
N ARG A 336 -23.26 4.40 -7.68
CA ARG A 336 -24.74 4.41 -7.68
C ARG A 336 -25.32 4.32 -6.28
N LYS A 337 -24.76 3.47 -5.41
CA LYS A 337 -25.17 3.38 -4.01
C LYS A 337 -24.98 4.73 -3.30
N LYS A 338 -23.84 5.40 -3.54
CA LYS A 338 -23.57 6.75 -3.00
C LYS A 338 -24.56 7.79 -3.49
N LEU A 339 -24.86 7.80 -4.80
CA LEU A 339 -25.88 8.70 -5.37
C LEU A 339 -27.29 8.42 -4.81
N ALA A 340 -27.65 7.15 -4.59
CA ALA A 340 -28.96 6.77 -4.06
C ALA A 340 -29.17 7.22 -2.62
N MET A 341 -28.15 7.11 -1.76
CA MET A 341 -28.22 7.58 -0.35
C MET A 341 -28.37 9.10 -0.22
N THR A 342 -28.04 9.80 -1.30
CA THR A 342 -27.85 11.24 -1.39
C THR A 342 -29.04 11.91 -2.12
N ARG A 343 -29.95 11.12 -2.71
CA ARG A 343 -31.17 11.59 -3.38
C ARG A 343 -32.32 11.72 -2.38
N SER A 344 -32.97 12.89 -2.36
CA SER A 344 -34.29 13.05 -1.73
C SER A 344 -35.34 12.26 -2.51
N THR A 345 -36.28 11.65 -1.79
CA THR A 345 -37.32 10.69 -2.20
C THR A 345 -38.37 11.20 -3.20
N THR A 346 -38.18 12.36 -3.82
CA THR A 346 -39.21 13.03 -4.65
C THR A 346 -39.12 12.76 -6.16
N ASP A 347 -38.11 12.04 -6.66
CA ASP A 347 -37.89 11.81 -8.09
C ASP A 347 -38.30 10.38 -8.50
N GLY A 348 -39.61 10.14 -8.54
CA GLY A 348 -40.22 8.80 -8.61
C GLY A 348 -40.29 8.12 -9.99
N ASP A 349 -39.87 8.73 -11.11
CA ASP A 349 -40.27 8.19 -12.43
C ASP A 349 -39.24 8.35 -13.59
N LYS A 350 -37.94 8.44 -13.30
CA LYS A 350 -36.87 8.53 -14.34
C LYS A 350 -35.80 7.44 -14.24
N SER A 351 -36.19 6.25 -13.77
CA SER A 351 -35.27 5.18 -13.37
C SER A 351 -34.25 4.77 -14.45
N ASP A 352 -34.64 4.63 -15.71
CA ASP A 352 -33.76 3.96 -16.68
C ASP A 352 -32.81 4.91 -17.42
N ASN A 353 -33.27 6.11 -17.80
CA ASN A 353 -32.37 7.13 -18.36
C ASN A 353 -31.32 7.61 -17.34
N ASP A 354 -31.69 7.76 -16.06
CA ASP A 354 -30.72 8.12 -15.03
C ASP A 354 -29.69 7.01 -14.77
N LYS A 355 -30.06 5.72 -14.91
CA LYS A 355 -29.10 4.61 -14.83
C LYS A 355 -28.08 4.68 -15.96
N ILE A 356 -28.52 5.01 -17.17
CA ILE A 356 -27.65 5.15 -18.35
C ILE A 356 -26.68 6.32 -18.14
N ILE A 357 -27.18 7.49 -17.73
CA ILE A 357 -26.34 8.67 -17.46
C ILE A 357 -25.35 8.39 -16.31
N ALA A 358 -25.78 7.70 -15.26
CA ALA A 358 -24.90 7.30 -14.17
C ALA A 358 -23.82 6.30 -14.60
N ASN A 359 -24.12 5.39 -15.53
CA ASN A 359 -23.13 4.49 -16.11
C ASN A 359 -22.08 5.26 -16.91
N GLU A 360 -22.53 6.19 -17.76
CA GLU A 360 -21.67 7.04 -18.57
C GLU A 360 -20.75 7.91 -17.69
N PHE A 361 -21.30 8.49 -16.62
CA PHE A 361 -20.54 9.23 -15.61
C PHE A 361 -19.43 8.39 -14.99
N VAL A 362 -19.71 7.13 -14.61
CA VAL A 362 -18.71 6.27 -13.97
C VAL A 362 -17.67 5.78 -14.95
N GLN A 363 -18.08 5.35 -16.15
CA GLN A 363 -17.19 4.69 -17.10
C GLN A 363 -16.34 5.67 -17.90
N ASN A 364 -16.93 6.77 -18.40
CA ASN A 364 -16.26 7.67 -19.34
C ASN A 364 -15.76 8.94 -18.68
N TYR A 365 -16.47 9.48 -17.69
CA TYR A 365 -16.04 10.68 -16.97
C TYR A 365 -15.12 10.34 -15.79
N LEU A 366 -15.65 9.77 -14.71
CA LEU A 366 -14.93 9.56 -13.44
C LEU A 366 -13.82 8.49 -13.50
N GLN A 367 -14.04 7.42 -14.28
CA GLN A 367 -13.06 6.36 -14.58
C GLN A 367 -12.46 5.67 -13.33
N GLU A 368 -11.35 4.95 -13.51
CA GLU A 368 -10.66 4.19 -12.48
C GLU A 368 -10.00 5.10 -11.44
N ASP A 369 -9.20 6.08 -11.90
CA ASP A 369 -8.43 6.97 -11.02
C ASP A 369 -9.34 7.85 -10.14
N GLY A 370 -10.43 8.40 -10.70
CA GLY A 370 -11.39 9.21 -9.93
C GLY A 370 -12.16 8.37 -8.90
N CYS A 371 -12.60 7.17 -9.29
CA CYS A 371 -13.23 6.25 -8.34
C CYS A 371 -12.26 5.78 -7.24
N PHE A 372 -10.99 5.60 -7.58
CA PHE A 372 -9.95 5.26 -6.61
C PHE A 372 -9.74 6.40 -5.62
N ALA A 373 -9.61 7.65 -6.09
CA ALA A 373 -9.47 8.81 -5.22
C ALA A 373 -10.64 8.93 -4.23
N LEU A 374 -11.89 8.77 -4.72
CA LEU A 374 -13.07 8.78 -3.85
C LEU A 374 -13.07 7.65 -2.81
N ARG A 375 -12.63 6.44 -3.18
CA ARG A 375 -12.51 5.31 -2.25
C ARG A 375 -11.40 5.53 -1.23
N LEU A 376 -10.32 6.22 -1.60
CA LEU A 376 -9.23 6.52 -0.70
C LEU A 376 -9.63 7.61 0.31
N ILE A 377 -10.36 8.64 -0.15
CA ILE A 377 -11.01 9.63 0.71
C ILE A 377 -11.98 8.95 1.67
N ALA A 378 -12.85 8.04 1.19
CA ALA A 378 -13.80 7.31 2.04
C ALA A 378 -13.14 6.43 3.11
N ARG A 379 -11.91 5.96 2.86
CA ARG A 379 -11.16 5.09 3.80
C ARG A 379 -10.42 5.86 4.87
N ASN A 380 -9.97 7.07 4.56
CA ASN A 380 -9.16 7.89 5.46
C ASN A 380 -9.96 9.00 6.14
N GLY A 381 -11.00 9.50 5.48
CA GLY A 381 -12.02 10.37 6.06
C GLY A 381 -13.34 9.62 6.25
N GLN A 382 -14.44 10.37 6.29
CA GLN A 382 -15.77 9.80 6.48
C GLN A 382 -16.44 9.42 5.16
N ASP A 383 -17.02 8.22 5.13
CA ASP A 383 -17.73 7.67 3.98
C ASP A 383 -18.97 8.50 3.56
N LEU A 384 -19.50 9.32 4.48
CA LEU A 384 -20.63 10.24 4.25
C LEU A 384 -20.24 11.41 3.35
N ILE A 385 -19.08 12.04 3.58
CA ILE A 385 -18.59 13.21 2.82
C ILE A 385 -18.46 12.86 1.32
N VAL A 386 -18.04 11.62 1.04
CA VAL A 386 -17.92 11.13 -0.34
C VAL A 386 -19.26 11.09 -1.07
N GLY A 387 -20.38 10.91 -0.35
CA GLY A 387 -21.72 11.01 -0.91
C GLY A 387 -22.02 12.41 -1.48
N ASP A 388 -21.66 13.46 -0.74
CA ASP A 388 -21.83 14.85 -1.16
C ASP A 388 -20.89 15.21 -2.31
N ILE A 389 -19.62 14.80 -2.23
CA ILE A 389 -18.64 14.98 -3.32
C ILE A 389 -19.15 14.33 -4.61
N VAL A 390 -19.65 13.10 -4.53
CA VAL A 390 -20.19 12.37 -5.69
C VAL A 390 -21.44 13.06 -6.24
N ARG A 391 -22.31 13.62 -5.38
CA ARG A 391 -23.50 14.40 -5.79
C ARG A 391 -23.10 15.59 -6.66
N GLU A 392 -22.15 16.39 -6.18
CA GLU A 392 -21.71 17.62 -6.84
C GLU A 392 -20.97 17.34 -8.16
N LEU A 393 -20.16 16.28 -8.20
CA LEU A 393 -19.52 15.83 -9.43
C LEU A 393 -20.54 15.33 -10.46
N TYR A 394 -21.54 14.55 -10.02
CA TYR A 394 -22.58 14.02 -10.90
C TYR A 394 -23.51 15.12 -11.43
N ASN A 395 -23.91 16.06 -10.60
CA ASN A 395 -24.75 17.19 -11.02
C ASN A 395 -24.05 18.06 -12.06
N GLY A 396 -22.76 18.36 -11.84
CA GLY A 396 -21.95 19.11 -12.81
C GLY A 396 -21.81 18.38 -14.15
N PHE A 397 -21.60 17.06 -14.12
CA PHE A 397 -21.56 16.24 -15.33
C PHE A 397 -22.93 16.17 -16.03
N LYS A 398 -24.01 15.90 -15.29
CA LYS A 398 -25.37 15.76 -15.83
C LYS A 398 -25.82 17.03 -16.56
N LYS A 399 -25.51 18.22 -16.01
CA LYS A 399 -25.77 19.50 -16.67
C LYS A 399 -25.08 19.58 -18.04
N LYS A 400 -23.77 19.34 -18.10
CA LYS A 400 -22.99 19.35 -19.35
C LYS A 400 -23.46 18.29 -20.36
N TYR A 401 -23.82 17.09 -19.88
CA TYR A 401 -24.31 16.00 -20.71
C TYR A 401 -25.65 16.34 -21.39
N ILE A 402 -26.56 17.00 -20.67
CA ILE A 402 -27.84 17.46 -21.22
C ILE A 402 -27.61 18.61 -22.21
N GLU A 403 -26.77 19.59 -21.86
CA GLU A 403 -26.42 20.72 -22.75
C GLU A 403 -25.84 20.22 -24.09
N SER A 404 -24.85 19.32 -24.05
CA SER A 404 -24.23 18.78 -25.27
C SER A 404 -25.20 18.02 -26.17
N ARG A 405 -26.21 17.38 -25.59
CA ARG A 405 -27.19 16.59 -26.34
C ARG A 405 -28.27 17.49 -26.96
N THR A 406 -28.65 18.56 -26.26
CA THR A 406 -29.59 19.57 -26.78
C THR A 406 -28.99 20.31 -27.99
N ASP A 407 -27.69 20.63 -27.96
CA ASP A 407 -26.99 21.24 -29.10
C ASP A 407 -26.92 20.29 -30.32
N THR A 408 -26.84 18.98 -30.09
CA THR A 408 -26.79 17.99 -31.17
C THR A 408 -28.16 17.82 -31.85
N ASP A 409 -29.25 17.89 -31.09
CA ASP A 409 -30.61 17.80 -31.62
C ASP A 409 -31.01 19.07 -32.41
N HIS A 410 -30.44 20.24 -32.08
CA HIS A 410 -30.64 21.48 -32.85
C HIS A 410 -29.85 21.55 -34.17
N LEU A 411 -28.84 20.71 -34.38
CA LEU A 411 -28.05 20.62 -35.61
C LEU A 411 -28.63 19.65 -36.66
N LEU A 412 -29.73 18.93 -36.34
CA LEU A 412 -30.43 18.04 -37.26
C LEU A 412 -31.87 18.46 -37.66
N PRO A 413 -32.17 19.69 -38.15
CA PRO A 413 -33.49 19.96 -38.73
C PRO A 413 -33.60 19.69 -40.24
N GLU A 414 -32.50 19.47 -40.98
CA GLU A 414 -32.54 19.67 -42.45
C GLU A 414 -32.03 18.52 -43.33
N GLN A 415 -32.24 17.25 -42.94
CA GLN A 415 -32.04 16.11 -43.85
C GLN A 415 -33.11 15.01 -43.74
N GLN A 416 -34.36 15.34 -43.39
CA GLN A 416 -35.46 14.36 -43.41
C GLN A 416 -36.24 14.26 -44.73
N ASN A 417 -35.91 15.05 -45.76
CA ASN A 417 -36.70 15.09 -47.01
C ASN A 417 -35.98 14.58 -48.27
N LEU A 418 -35.14 13.53 -48.18
CA LEU A 418 -34.59 12.97 -49.42
C LEU A 418 -34.26 11.47 -49.43
N PHE A 419 -35.06 10.57 -48.85
CA PHE A 419 -35.07 9.15 -49.28
C PHE A 419 -36.43 8.47 -49.02
N PRO A 420 -37.00 7.73 -49.99
CA PRO A 420 -38.30 7.07 -49.84
C PRO A 420 -38.18 5.72 -49.10
N THR A 421 -39.10 5.50 -48.17
CA THR A 421 -39.65 4.22 -47.69
C THR A 421 -38.76 2.95 -47.69
N SER A 422 -38.44 2.45 -46.49
CA SER A 422 -38.61 1.02 -46.19
C SER A 422 -38.78 0.72 -44.69
N ARG A 423 -40.01 0.31 -44.36
CA ARG A 423 -40.54 -0.50 -43.23
C ARG A 423 -40.37 -0.03 -41.77
N PRO A 424 -41.49 0.15 -41.02
CA PRO A 424 -41.48 0.29 -39.57
C PRO A 424 -41.37 -1.07 -38.86
N ILE A 425 -40.62 -1.11 -37.75
CA ILE A 425 -40.70 -2.20 -36.77
C ILE A 425 -41.96 -1.96 -35.94
N MET A 426 -42.91 -2.90 -36.06
CA MET A 426 -44.16 -2.94 -35.28
C MET A 426 -43.86 -2.98 -33.78
N VAL A 427 -44.37 -2.00 -33.04
CA VAL A 427 -44.76 -2.17 -31.64
C VAL A 427 -46.26 -2.41 -31.65
N THR A 428 -46.66 -3.65 -31.44
CA THR A 428 -48.07 -4.05 -31.25
C THR A 428 -48.59 -3.37 -29.98
N SER A 429 -49.43 -2.36 -30.17
CA SER A 429 -50.33 -1.82 -29.15
C SER A 429 -51.68 -2.51 -29.36
N THR A 430 -52.06 -3.40 -28.45
CA THR A 430 -53.45 -3.86 -28.34
C THR A 430 -54.20 -2.88 -27.45
N THR A 431 -54.86 -1.91 -28.08
CA THR A 431 -55.98 -1.17 -27.50
C THR A 431 -57.24 -1.69 -28.17
N THR A 432 -58.15 -2.28 -27.40
CA THR A 432 -59.49 -2.64 -27.86
C THR A 432 -60.48 -1.71 -27.17
N THR A 433 -61.07 -0.83 -27.97
CA THR A 433 -62.32 -0.07 -27.78
C THR A 433 -63.28 -0.70 -28.81
N ILE A 434 -64.60 -0.89 -28.68
CA ILE A 434 -65.78 -0.21 -28.08
C ILE A 434 -66.84 -1.37 -27.95
N GLU A 435 -67.85 -1.45 -27.07
CA GLU A 435 -69.13 -0.70 -27.15
C GLU A 435 -70.16 -1.21 -26.10
N ASN A 436 -70.83 -0.24 -25.46
CA ASN A 436 -72.19 -0.18 -24.87
C ASN A 436 -73.00 -1.46 -24.53
N ASN A 437 -73.52 -1.54 -23.30
CA ASN A 437 -74.95 -1.30 -23.02
C ASN A 437 -75.36 -1.44 -21.53
N PHE A 438 -76.16 -0.45 -21.09
CA PHE A 438 -77.33 -0.53 -20.20
C PHE A 438 -77.37 -1.54 -19.02
N GLY A 439 -77.63 -1.00 -17.81
CA GLY A 439 -78.60 -1.63 -16.90
C GLY A 439 -78.30 -1.61 -15.40
N LYS A 440 -78.95 -0.67 -14.69
CA LYS A 440 -79.61 -0.80 -13.37
C LYS A 440 -78.84 -1.34 -12.13
N HIS A 441 -78.81 -0.48 -11.11
CA HIS A 441 -78.91 -0.76 -9.66
C HIS A 441 -79.85 -1.95 -9.31
N PRO A 442 -79.74 -2.63 -8.13
CA PRO A 442 -79.71 -1.98 -6.81
C PRO A 442 -78.84 -2.64 -5.71
N GLU A 443 -78.83 -1.93 -4.59
CA GLU A 443 -78.57 -2.27 -3.18
C GLU A 443 -78.35 -3.75 -2.81
N GLU A 444 -77.36 -4.02 -1.95
CA GLU A 444 -77.65 -4.65 -0.66
C GLU A 444 -76.55 -4.42 0.39
N ARG A 445 -77.04 -4.25 1.61
CA ARG A 445 -76.38 -3.93 2.87
C ARG A 445 -76.12 -5.26 3.62
N GLU A 446 -75.28 -5.18 4.65
CA GLU A 446 -75.11 -6.12 5.79
C GLU A 446 -73.84 -6.99 5.78
N ARG A 447 -73.25 -7.43 6.89
CA ARG A 447 -73.12 -6.97 8.29
C ARG A 447 -72.30 -8.10 8.96
N PHE A 448 -71.17 -7.77 9.60
CA PHE A 448 -70.61 -8.41 10.81
C PHE A 448 -70.03 -9.85 10.85
N LYS A 449 -69.06 -9.95 11.80
CA LYS A 449 -68.47 -11.10 12.52
C LYS A 449 -67.28 -11.77 11.80
N THR A 450 -66.10 -11.92 12.41
CA THR A 450 -65.75 -11.94 13.85
C THR A 450 -64.29 -11.55 14.03
#